data_AF-A0A1Y3QKS5-F1
#
_entry.id   AF-A0A1Y3QKS5-F1
#
_cell.length_a   1.000
_cell.length_b   1.000
_cell.length_c   1.000
_cell.angle_alpha   90.00
_cell.angle_beta   90.00
_cell.angle_gamma   90.00
#
_symmetry.space_group_name_H-M   'P 1'
#
loop_
_entity.id
_entity.type
_entity.pdbx_description
1 polymer ?
#
loop_
_entity_poly.entity_id
_entity_poly.type
_entity_poly.pdbx_seq_one_letter_code
_entity_poly.pdbx_strand_id
1 'polypeptide(L)'
;MAEAMQVVDLEDYTEPADTPGWYYIYLRLSRAPSPGWQARFQAEWQRIPTGFKRPAAVVGDRIRLEIHSDDMVREQLDFALSLVARTNAALAGE
;
A
#
# COMPACT_ATOMS: atom_id res chain seq x y z
N MET A 1 0.00 22.02 7.10
CA MET A 1 -1.13 21.06 7.09
C MET A 1 -0.53 19.70 6.77
N ALA A 2 -0.68 18.72 7.65
CA ALA A 2 -0.18 17.36 7.40
C ALA A 2 -0.83 16.80 6.12
N GLU A 3 -0.03 16.23 5.24
CA GLU A 3 -0.51 15.59 4.03
C GLU A 3 -1.25 14.29 4.39
N ALA A 4 -2.55 14.22 4.10
CA ALA A 4 -3.35 13.01 4.30
C ALA A 4 -3.71 12.37 2.94
N MET A 5 -3.36 11.09 2.78
CA MET A 5 -3.71 10.26 1.62
C MET A 5 -4.94 9.40 1.93
N GLN A 6 -5.79 9.17 0.93
CA GLN A 6 -6.91 8.24 1.05
C GLN A 6 -6.83 7.25 -0.10
N VAL A 7 -7.11 5.97 0.16
CA VAL A 7 -7.35 5.02 -0.93
C VAL A 7 -8.77 5.27 -1.44
N VAL A 8 -8.90 5.63 -2.70
CA VAL A 8 -10.18 6.00 -3.32
C VAL A 8 -10.77 4.89 -4.19
N ASP A 9 -9.93 3.96 -4.64
CA ASP A 9 -10.34 2.86 -5.51
C ASP A 9 -9.35 1.70 -5.42
N LEU A 10 -9.86 0.47 -5.61
CA LEU A 10 -9.05 -0.71 -5.92
C LEU A 10 -9.18 -0.90 -7.43
N GLU A 11 -8.10 -0.70 -8.17
CA GLU A 11 -8.13 -0.94 -9.60
C GLU A 11 -8.35 -2.43 -9.85
N ASP A 12 -9.35 -2.75 -10.68
CA ASP A 12 -9.65 -4.11 -11.15
C ASP A 12 -8.52 -4.71 -12.01
N TYR A 13 -7.51 -3.89 -12.32
CA TYR A 13 -6.33 -4.30 -13.06
C TYR A 13 -5.37 -5.09 -12.16
N THR A 14 -5.17 -6.36 -12.54
CA THR A 14 -4.18 -7.26 -11.95
C THR A 14 -3.08 -7.57 -12.96
N GLU A 15 -1.83 -7.55 -12.52
CA GLU A 15 -0.67 -7.94 -13.35
C GLU A 15 0.01 -9.17 -12.77
N PRO A 16 0.49 -10.12 -13.59
CA PRO A 16 1.30 -11.21 -13.08
C PRO A 16 2.58 -10.67 -12.44
N ALA A 17 2.93 -11.18 -11.26
CA ALA A 17 4.21 -10.90 -10.63
C ALA A 17 5.30 -11.84 -11.18
N ASP A 18 6.57 -11.53 -10.88
CA ASP A 18 7.71 -12.37 -11.25
C ASP A 18 7.62 -13.79 -10.63
N THR A 19 6.90 -13.92 -9.52
CA THR A 19 6.71 -15.21 -8.83
C THR A 19 5.45 -15.92 -9.36
N PRO A 20 5.54 -17.19 -9.79
CA PRO A 20 4.37 -17.95 -10.24
C PRO A 20 3.28 -18.03 -9.16
N GLY A 21 2.03 -17.74 -9.52
CA GLY A 21 0.89 -17.73 -8.60
C GLY A 21 0.66 -16.40 -7.86
N TRP A 22 1.50 -15.40 -8.12
CA TRP A 22 1.39 -14.06 -7.56
C TRP A 22 0.99 -13.04 -8.61
N TYR A 23 0.30 -11.99 -8.17
CA TYR A 23 -0.14 -10.87 -8.99
C TYR A 23 -0.04 -9.57 -8.21
N TYR A 24 0.15 -8.49 -8.95
CA TYR A 24 0.09 -7.14 -8.43
C TYR A 24 -1.34 -6.62 -8.53
N ILE A 25 -1.84 -6.09 -7.41
CA ILE A 25 -3.00 -5.21 -7.38
C ILE A 25 -2.54 -3.77 -7.19
N TYR A 26 -3.39 -2.84 -7.65
CA TYR A 26 -3.14 -1.42 -7.53
C TYR A 26 -4.26 -0.74 -6.73
N LEU A 27 -3.87 -0.05 -5.68
CA LEU A 27 -4.77 0.78 -4.88
C LEU A 27 -4.54 2.24 -5.25
N ARG A 28 -5.57 2.91 -5.75
CA ARG A 28 -5.48 4.31 -6.14
C ARG A 28 -5.58 5.21 -4.92
N LEU A 29 -4.64 6.14 -4.79
CA LEU A 29 -4.65 7.19 -3.79
C LEU A 29 -5.40 8.42 -4.30
N SER A 30 -5.90 9.24 -3.39
CA SER A 30 -6.61 10.48 -3.70
C SER A 30 -5.79 11.48 -4.52
N ARG A 31 -4.45 11.38 -4.44
CA ARG A 31 -3.47 12.13 -5.23
C ARG A 31 -2.10 11.46 -5.13
N ALA A 32 -1.15 11.91 -5.96
CA ALA A 32 0.24 11.53 -5.82
C ALA A 32 0.79 11.98 -4.45
N PRO A 33 1.30 11.06 -3.61
CA PRO A 33 1.86 11.40 -2.32
C PRO A 33 3.21 12.10 -2.48
N SER A 34 3.49 13.05 -1.58
CA SER A 34 4.77 13.74 -1.51
C SER A 34 5.90 12.77 -1.11
N PRO A 35 7.17 13.08 -1.43
CA PRO A 35 8.31 12.24 -1.06
C PRO A 35 8.40 11.94 0.45
N GLY A 36 8.01 12.90 1.30
CA GLY A 36 7.97 12.71 2.75
C GLY A 36 6.94 11.66 3.19
N TRP A 37 5.77 11.65 2.56
CA TRP A 37 4.75 10.63 2.82
C TRP A 37 5.20 9.25 2.33
N GLN A 38 5.81 9.17 1.14
CA GLN A 38 6.36 7.92 0.61
C GLN A 38 7.42 7.33 1.52
N ALA A 39 8.35 8.16 2.02
CA ALA A 39 9.37 7.74 2.97
C ALA A 39 8.74 7.22 4.28
N ARG A 40 7.69 7.89 4.77
CA ARG A 40 6.98 7.46 5.99
C ARG A 40 6.21 6.16 5.78
N PHE A 41 5.53 6.02 4.65
CA PHE A 41 4.86 4.78 4.26
C PHE A 41 5.85 3.62 4.20
N GLN A 42 7.01 3.83 3.59
CA GLN A 42 8.07 2.82 3.54
C GLN A 42 8.61 2.50 4.94
N ALA A 43 8.76 3.48 5.83
CA ALA A 43 9.17 3.23 7.21
C ALA A 43 8.14 2.40 7.99
N GLU A 44 6.84 2.70 7.85
CA GLU A 44 5.77 1.91 8.47
C GLU A 44 5.69 0.51 7.86
N TRP A 45 5.88 0.38 6.54
CA TRP A 45 6.02 -0.89 5.84
C TRP A 45 7.16 -1.75 6.39
N GLN A 46 8.32 -1.15 6.67
CA GLN A 46 9.48 -1.85 7.21
C GLN A 46 9.26 -2.38 8.64
N ARG A 47 8.33 -1.77 9.40
CA ARG A 47 7.99 -2.17 10.77
C ARG A 47 7.13 -3.42 10.86
N ILE A 48 6.59 -3.90 9.73
CA ILE A 48 5.68 -5.03 9.70
C ILE A 48 6.48 -6.33 9.74
N PRO A 49 6.12 -7.28 10.62
CA PRO A 49 6.86 -8.53 10.76
C PRO A 49 6.89 -9.30 9.44
N THR A 50 8.06 -9.88 9.14
CA THR A 50 8.41 -10.43 7.82
C THR A 50 7.46 -11.51 7.30
N GLY A 51 6.80 -12.27 8.19
CA GLY A 51 5.84 -13.31 7.80
C GLY A 51 4.54 -12.78 7.17
N PHE A 52 4.21 -11.50 7.39
CA PHE A 52 3.04 -10.82 6.82
C PHE A 52 3.44 -9.79 5.75
N LYS A 53 4.74 -9.66 5.48
CA LYS A 53 5.30 -8.59 4.66
C LYS A 53 5.30 -9.00 3.19
N ARG A 54 4.28 -8.56 2.45
CA ARG A 54 4.11 -8.70 0.99
C ARG A 54 4.68 -7.52 0.18
N PRO A 55 5.53 -7.68 -0.83
CA PRO A 55 6.13 -6.54 -1.54
C PRO A 55 5.13 -5.42 -1.88
N ALA A 56 5.37 -4.23 -1.32
CA ALA A 56 4.53 -3.04 -1.46
C ALA A 56 5.37 -1.85 -1.94
N ALA A 57 4.87 -1.10 -2.92
CA ALA A 57 5.54 0.08 -3.44
C ALA A 57 4.55 1.17 -3.81
N VAL A 58 4.94 2.43 -3.68
CA VAL A 58 4.18 3.58 -4.19
C VAL A 58 4.66 3.89 -5.60
N VAL A 59 3.75 3.95 -6.57
CA VAL A 59 4.02 4.21 -7.98
C VAL A 59 3.06 5.30 -8.46
N GLY A 60 3.56 6.54 -8.58
CA GLY A 60 2.71 7.69 -8.92
C GLY A 60 1.65 7.93 -7.84
N ASP A 61 0.37 7.96 -8.22
CA ASP A 61 -0.78 8.04 -7.30
C ASP A 61 -1.31 6.67 -6.84
N ARG A 62 -0.51 5.59 -6.95
CA ARG A 62 -0.97 4.22 -6.68
C ARG A 62 -0.07 3.52 -5.67
N ILE A 63 -0.65 2.60 -4.90
CA ILE A 63 0.10 1.60 -4.13
C ILE A 63 -0.01 0.28 -4.88
N ARG A 64 1.13 -0.24 -5.30
CA ARG A 64 1.26 -1.58 -5.87
C ARG A 64 1.51 -2.58 -4.74
N LEU A 65 0.70 -3.63 -4.66
CA LEU A 65 0.85 -4.71 -3.70
C LEU A 65 0.94 -6.05 -4.42
N GLU A 66 1.89 -6.88 -4.02
CA GLU A 66 1.99 -8.26 -4.48
C GLU A 66 1.12 -9.18 -3.63
N ILE A 67 0.22 -9.93 -4.24
CA ILE A 67 -0.69 -10.85 -3.56
C ILE A 67 -0.74 -12.21 -4.27
N HIS A 68 -0.95 -13.29 -3.52
CA HIS A 68 -1.04 -14.65 -4.07
C HIS A 68 -2.48 -15.02 -4.44
N SER A 69 -2.71 -16.00 -5.32
CA SER A 69 -4.10 -16.39 -5.73
C SER A 69 -4.91 -16.97 -4.60
N ASP A 70 -4.23 -17.50 -3.60
CA ASP A 70 -4.83 -18.04 -2.38
C ASP A 70 -4.99 -16.95 -1.29
N ASP A 71 -4.34 -15.79 -1.43
CA ASP A 71 -4.52 -14.68 -0.47
C ASP A 71 -5.95 -14.13 -0.57
N MET A 72 -6.57 -13.90 0.58
CA MET A 72 -7.84 -13.19 0.64
C MET A 72 -7.62 -11.73 0.26
N VAL A 73 -7.98 -11.35 -0.97
CA VAL A 73 -7.89 -9.96 -1.50
C VAL A 73 -8.41 -8.92 -0.50
N ARG A 74 -9.49 -9.24 0.22
CA ARG A 74 -10.06 -8.38 1.25
C ARG A 74 -9.12 -8.12 2.42
N GLU A 75 -8.36 -9.11 2.89
CA GLU A 75 -7.38 -8.92 3.97
C GLU A 75 -6.21 -8.06 3.51
N GLN A 76 -5.77 -8.23 2.26
CA GLN A 76 -4.70 -7.42 1.67
C GLN A 76 -5.14 -5.96 1.49
N LEU A 77 -6.41 -5.74 1.11
CA LEU A 77 -7.01 -4.41 1.05
C LEU A 77 -7.09 -3.77 2.44
N ASP A 78 -7.63 -4.47 3.44
CA ASP A 78 -7.76 -3.96 4.82
C ASP A 78 -6.39 -3.58 5.40
N PHE A 79 -5.40 -4.44 5.18
CA PHE A 79 -4.03 -4.19 5.56
C PHE A 79 -3.47 -2.91 4.93
N ALA A 80 -3.69 -2.71 3.63
CA ALA A 80 -3.18 -1.54 2.93
C ALA A 80 -3.87 -0.25 3.39
N LEU A 81 -5.19 -0.30 3.62
CA LEU A 81 -5.95 0.79 4.22
C LEU A 81 -5.41 1.16 5.60
N SER A 82 -5.13 0.15 6.43
CA SER A 82 -4.54 0.32 7.76
C SER A 82 -3.15 0.97 7.69
N LEU A 83 -2.32 0.58 6.71
CA LEU A 83 -1.00 1.17 6.51
C LEU A 83 -1.05 2.64 6.06
N VAL A 84 -1.97 2.98 5.16
CA VAL A 84 -2.22 4.37 4.75
C VAL A 84 -2.69 5.19 5.95
N ALA A 85 -3.62 4.68 6.74
CA ALA A 85 -4.12 5.34 7.95
C ALA A 85 -3.00 5.58 8.98
N ARG A 86 -2.15 4.59 9.23
CA ARG A 86 -0.96 4.71 10.11
C ARG A 86 0.02 5.76 9.59
N THR A 87 0.28 5.77 8.29
CA THR A 87 1.19 6.75 7.67
C THR A 87 0.67 8.18 7.85
N ASN A 88 -0.63 8.39 7.63
CA ASN A 88 -1.27 9.69 7.85
C ASN A 88 -1.23 10.11 9.32
N ALA A 89 -1.54 9.21 10.25
CA ALA A 89 -1.53 9.49 11.68
C ALA A 89 -0.13 9.85 12.16
N ALA A 90 0.89 9.17 11.64
CA ALA A 90 2.28 9.44 11.93
C ALA A 90 2.70 10.86 11.48
N LEU A 91 2.28 11.30 10.30
CA LEU A 91 2.56 12.65 9.80
C LEU A 91 1.75 13.75 10.48
N ALA A 92 0.57 13.42 11.04
CA ALA A 92 -0.27 14.37 11.76
C ALA A 92 0.19 14.62 13.21
N GLY A 93 0.98 13.69 13.77
CA GLY A 93 1.60 13.81 15.09
C GLY A 93 2.98 14.46 15.10
N GLU A 94 3.51 14.83 13.92
CA GLU A 94 4.74 15.62 13.72
C GLU A 94 4.40 17.11 13.55
#